data_AF-A0A8T5U6P3-F1
#
_entry.id   AF-A0A8T5U6P3-F1
#
_cell.length_a   1.000
_cell.length_b   1.000
_cell.length_c   1.000
_cell.angle_alpha   90.00
_cell.angle_beta   90.00
_cell.angle_gamma   90.00
#
_symmetry.space_group_name_H-M   'P 1'
#
loop_
_entity.id
_entity.type
_entity.pdbx_description
1 polymer ?
#
loop_
_entity_poly.entity_id
_entity_poly.type
_entity_poly.pdbx_seq_one_letter_code
_entity_poly.pdbx_strand_id
1 'polypeptide(L)'
;ITEIKNLESLVNLETLYLDTNQLKSLKNFESLEKLEKLYVLFLGMNPIEGEEKQFAKDNIEREEVKKLLQSYREWKYENGK
;
A
#
# COMPACT_ATOMS: atom_id res chain seq x y z
N ILE A 1 2.60 -13.04 5.02
CA ILE A 1 2.18 -11.83 5.79
C ILE A 1 0.69 -11.61 5.58
N THR A 2 -0.06 -11.24 6.62
CA THR A 2 -1.52 -11.00 6.56
C THR A 2 -1.93 -9.56 6.93
N GLU A 3 -1.00 -8.74 7.42
CA GLU A 3 -1.23 -7.35 7.81
C GLU A 3 0.07 -6.55 7.67
N ILE A 4 -0.04 -5.26 7.32
CA ILE A 4 1.06 -4.29 7.30
C ILE A 4 1.04 -3.51 8.62
N LYS A 5 2.17 -3.44 9.33
CA LYS A 5 2.29 -2.69 10.60
C LYS A 5 3.75 -2.40 10.94
N ASN A 6 3.96 -1.41 11.81
CA ASN A 6 5.27 -1.04 12.36
C ASN A 6 6.30 -0.61 11.30
N LEU A 7 5.85 0.02 10.21
CA LEU A 7 6.73 0.53 9.17
C LEU A 7 7.00 2.03 9.30
N GLU A 8 6.25 2.73 10.15
CA GLU A 8 6.23 4.21 10.24
C GLU A 8 7.60 4.82 10.59
N SER A 9 8.48 4.06 11.26
CA SER A 9 9.82 4.51 11.64
C SER A 9 10.87 4.31 10.55
N LEU A 10 10.55 3.56 9.48
CA LEU A 10 11.47 3.24 8.40
C LEU A 10 11.57 4.39 7.39
N VAL A 11 11.79 5.61 7.85
CA VAL A 11 11.76 6.85 7.05
C VAL A 11 12.71 6.87 5.83
N ASN A 12 13.70 5.97 5.82
CA ASN A 12 14.64 5.79 4.70
C ASN A 12 14.32 4.58 3.80
N LEU A 13 13.18 3.90 3.98
CA LEU A 13 12.78 2.78 3.14
C LEU A 13 12.43 3.27 1.73
N GLU A 14 13.18 2.79 0.74
CA GLU A 14 12.97 3.18 -0.66
C GLU A 14 12.12 2.19 -1.45
N THR A 15 12.19 0.91 -1.07
CA THR A 15 11.49 -0.18 -1.74
C THR A 15 10.85 -1.09 -0.71
N LEU A 16 9.59 -1.45 -0.94
CA LEU A 16 8.83 -2.36 -0.11
C LEU A 16 8.26 -3.50 -0.97
N TYR A 17 8.75 -4.70 -0.70
CA TYR A 17 8.24 -5.93 -1.29
C TYR A 17 7.17 -6.54 -0.37
N LEU A 18 5.91 -6.54 -0.82
CA LEU A 18 4.80 -7.21 -0.15
C LEU A 18 4.12 -8.22 -1.08
N ASP A 19 4.65 -8.46 -2.27
CA ASP A 19 4.10 -9.44 -3.20
C ASP A 19 4.17 -10.87 -2.62
N THR A 20 3.35 -11.75 -3.17
CA THR A 20 3.33 -13.18 -2.81
C THR A 20 3.06 -13.41 -1.32
N ASN A 21 2.10 -12.66 -0.77
CA ASN A 21 1.69 -12.75 0.62
C ASN A 21 0.20 -13.14 0.75
N GLN A 22 -0.35 -13.01 1.96
CA GLN A 22 -1.72 -13.39 2.29
C GLN A 22 -2.52 -12.17 2.78
N LEU A 23 -2.21 -10.98 2.27
CA LEU A 23 -2.97 -9.77 2.55
C LEU A 23 -4.36 -9.93 1.92
N LYS A 24 -5.40 -9.88 2.76
CA LYS A 24 -6.80 -9.89 2.30
C LYS A 24 -7.39 -8.50 2.14
N SER A 25 -6.73 -7.51 2.75
CA SER A 25 -7.09 -6.10 2.72
C SER A 25 -5.83 -5.24 2.80
N LEU A 26 -5.98 -3.96 2.48
CA LEU A 26 -4.97 -2.92 2.63
C LEU A 26 -5.08 -2.22 3.99
N LYS A 27 -5.35 -2.99 5.05
CA LYS A 27 -5.42 -2.44 6.41
C LYS A 27 -4.07 -1.82 6.81
N ASN A 28 -4.14 -0.61 7.38
CA ASN A 28 -3.00 0.24 7.77
C ASN A 28 -2.13 0.72 6.59
N PHE A 29 -2.61 0.63 5.35
CA PHE A 29 -1.85 1.03 4.17
C PHE A 29 -1.54 2.53 4.13
N GLU A 30 -2.37 3.35 4.76
CA GLU A 30 -2.12 4.79 5.00
C GLU A 30 -0.82 5.05 5.77
N SER A 31 -0.32 4.08 6.54
CA SER A 31 0.96 4.22 7.27
C SER A 31 2.15 4.39 6.32
N LEU A 32 2.03 3.90 5.08
CA LEU A 32 3.07 4.04 4.06
C LEU A 32 3.23 5.49 3.57
N GLU A 33 2.24 6.37 3.79
CA GLU A 33 2.37 7.81 3.47
C GLU A 33 3.51 8.47 4.27
N LYS A 34 3.81 7.95 5.47
CA LYS A 34 4.91 8.44 6.31
C LYS A 34 6.29 8.09 5.75
N LEU A 35 6.36 7.16 4.80
CA LEU A 35 7.60 6.76 4.15
C LEU A 35 7.89 7.70 2.99
N GLU A 36 8.50 8.84 3.29
CA GLU A 36 8.79 9.90 2.32
C GLU A 36 9.58 9.37 1.12
N LYS A 37 10.55 8.48 1.38
CA LYS A 37 11.42 7.90 0.35
C LYS A 37 10.87 6.63 -0.30
N LEU A 38 9.66 6.17 0.04
CA LEU A 38 9.12 4.98 -0.61
C LEU A 38 8.78 5.28 -2.07
N TYR A 39 9.56 4.69 -2.97
CA TYR A 39 9.44 4.86 -4.41
C TYR A 39 8.98 3.60 -5.12
N VAL A 40 9.16 2.43 -4.53
CA VAL A 40 8.79 1.18 -5.18
C VAL A 40 7.99 0.31 -4.23
N LEU A 41 6.82 -0.15 -4.70
CA LEU A 41 5.90 -0.95 -3.92
C LEU A 41 5.38 -2.12 -4.75
N PHE A 42 5.60 -3.34 -4.24
CA PHE A 42 5.10 -4.57 -4.84
C PHE A 42 3.96 -5.12 -3.97
N LEU A 43 2.75 -5.24 -4.52
CA LEU A 43 1.56 -5.77 -3.83
C LEU A 43 0.96 -7.01 -4.50
N GLY A 44 1.50 -7.41 -5.65
CA GLY A 44 0.97 -8.50 -6.47
C GLY A 44 0.86 -9.83 -5.72
N MET A 45 0.09 -10.76 -6.27
CA MET A 45 -0.06 -12.11 -5.70
C MET A 45 -0.47 -12.14 -4.21
N ASN A 46 -1.30 -11.17 -3.80
CA ASN A 46 -2.02 -11.21 -2.53
C ASN A 46 -3.51 -11.44 -2.79
N PRO A 47 -4.23 -12.20 -1.94
CA PRO A 47 -5.67 -12.41 -2.06
C PRO A 47 -6.46 -11.18 -1.56
N ILE A 48 -6.13 -9.97 -2.04
CA ILE A 48 -6.85 -8.73 -1.67
C ILE A 48 -8.24 -8.78 -2.31
N GLU A 49 -9.26 -8.63 -1.47
CA GLU A 49 -10.67 -8.80 -1.86
C GLU A 49 -11.44 -7.46 -1.85
N GLY A 50 -12.62 -7.47 -2.46
CA GLY A 50 -13.51 -6.31 -2.51
C GLY A 50 -12.96 -5.15 -3.33
N GLU A 51 -13.44 -3.95 -3.02
CA GLU A 51 -13.09 -2.71 -3.72
C GLU A 51 -11.61 -2.32 -3.56
N GLU A 52 -10.91 -2.81 -2.53
CA GLU A 52 -9.49 -2.51 -2.31
C GLU A 52 -8.60 -3.12 -3.40
N LYS A 53 -9.09 -4.14 -4.12
CA LYS A 53 -8.37 -4.78 -5.22
C LYS A 53 -7.96 -3.78 -6.31
N GLN A 54 -8.65 -2.66 -6.45
CA GLN A 54 -8.28 -1.61 -7.42
C GLN A 54 -6.92 -0.96 -7.12
N PHE A 55 -6.44 -1.04 -5.88
CA PHE A 55 -5.14 -0.51 -5.42
C PHE A 55 -4.05 -1.59 -5.36
N ALA A 56 -4.42 -2.87 -5.47
CA ALA A 56 -3.48 -3.99 -5.47
C ALA A 56 -2.86 -4.22 -6.87
N LYS A 57 -2.26 -3.15 -7.43
CA LYS A 57 -1.60 -3.22 -8.74
C LYS A 57 -0.24 -3.89 -8.60
N ASP A 58 0.14 -4.64 -9.63
CA ASP A 58 1.48 -5.18 -9.74
C ASP A 58 2.47 -4.04 -10.01
N ASN A 59 3.59 -4.04 -9.29
CA ASN A 59 4.79 -3.21 -9.52
C ASN A 59 4.51 -1.71 -9.70
N ILE A 60 4.45 -0.97 -8.59
CA ILE A 60 4.18 0.47 -8.60
C ILE A 60 5.48 1.23 -8.35
N GLU A 61 5.82 2.20 -9.22
CA GLU A 61 7.10 2.92 -9.16
C GLU A 61 6.99 4.46 -9.13
N ARG A 62 7.93 5.09 -8.42
CA ARG A 62 8.14 6.54 -8.29
C ARG A 62 6.85 7.29 -7.93
N GLU A 63 6.44 8.20 -8.80
CA GLU A 63 5.25 9.04 -8.64
C GLU A 63 3.96 8.22 -8.53
N GLU A 64 3.95 7.00 -9.06
CA GLU A 64 2.77 6.14 -8.99
C GLU A 64 2.52 5.65 -7.56
N VAL A 65 3.57 5.46 -6.75
CA VAL A 65 3.40 5.07 -5.33
C VAL A 65 2.67 6.18 -4.58
N LYS A 66 3.11 7.44 -4.75
CA LYS A 66 2.50 8.58 -4.07
C LYS A 66 1.06 8.81 -4.53
N LYS A 67 0.80 8.74 -5.84
CA LYS A 67 -0.55 8.84 -6.41
C LYS A 67 -1.47 7.74 -5.90
N LEU A 68 -0.96 6.51 -5.80
CA LEU A 68 -1.73 5.38 -5.31
C LEU A 68 -2.10 5.56 -3.84
N LEU A 69 -1.15 5.91 -2.98
CA LEU A 69 -1.43 6.19 -1.57
C LEU A 69 -2.44 7.33 -1.40
N GLN A 70 -2.27 8.41 -2.16
CA GLN A 70 -3.20 9.53 -2.18
C GLN A 70 -4.62 9.10 -2.58
N SER A 71 -4.75 8.29 -3.65
CA SER A 71 -6.04 7.80 -4.14
C SER A 71 -6.70 6.82 -3.18
N TYR A 72 -5.91 5.99 -2.48
CA TYR A 72 -6.40 5.10 -1.44
C TYR A 72 -7.00 5.89 -0.28
N ARG A 73 -6.31 6.95 0.18
CA ARG A 73 -6.78 7.83 1.26
C ARG A 73 -8.10 8.52 0.91
N GLU A 74 -8.20 9.06 -0.30
CA GLU A 74 -9.42 9.72 -0.79
C GLU A 74 -10.59 8.73 -0.84
N TRP A 75 -10.38 7.57 -1.46
CA TRP A 75 -11.39 6.51 -1.51
C TRP A 75 -11.82 6.07 -0.11
N LYS A 76 -10.89 5.91 0.83
CA LYS A 76 -11.20 5.51 2.22
C LYS A 76 -12.08 6.56 2.91
N TYR A 77 -11.75 7.84 2.75
CA TYR A 77 -12.54 8.96 3.27
C TYR A 77 -13.96 9.00 2.67
N GLU A 78 -14.08 8.89 1.34
CA GLU A 78 -15.37 8.93 0.64
C GLU A 78 -16.29 7.76 1.02
N ASN A 79 -15.71 6.60 1.33
CA ASN A 79 -16.46 5.38 1.65
C ASN A 79 -16.62 5.14 3.17
N GLY A 80 -16.16 6.07 4.02
CA GLY A 80 -16.26 5.97 5.48
C GLY A 80 -15.53 4.77 6.08
N LYS A 81 -14.39 4.39 5.50
CA LYS A 81 -13.59 3.22 5.88
C LYS A 81 -12.35 3.57 6.70
#